data_AF-A0A1J7IJM0-F1
#
_entry.id   AF-A0A1J7IJM0-F1
#
_cell.length_a   1.000
_cell.length_b   1.000
_cell.length_c   1.000
_cell.angle_alpha   90.00
_cell.angle_beta   90.00
_cell.angle_gamma   90.00
#
_symmetry.space_group_name_H-M   'P 1'
#
loop_
_entity.id
_entity.type
_entity.pdbx_description
1 polymer ?
#
loop_
_entity_poly.entity_id
_entity_poly.type
_entity_poly.pdbx_seq_one_letter_code
_entity_poly.pdbx_strand_id
1 'polypeptide(L)'
;MVSKTLFSVEPDPEQDDYDTKADIGSSFWGAGALRDAVPWPGSTYIIVDRAQGRAITMIDGRLSLESDACATGSCHWVCIENKGWFGFRNTASGKYMGHDGRKNIYAVKNHHQAWEFFVARPCPDGGYLLLTTHYDLLLKMRIGDDGRSLVTREEGGTVWEFIKV
;
A
#
# COMPACT_ATOMS: atom_id res chain seq x y z
N MET A 1 51.48 -15.81 -48.71
CA MET A 1 51.07 -14.41 -48.92
C MET A 1 49.60 -14.30 -48.54
N VAL A 2 49.31 -13.77 -47.33
CA VAL A 2 48.51 -12.53 -47.04
C VAL A 2 47.13 -12.50 -47.72
N SER A 3 45.99 -12.19 -47.08
CA SER A 3 45.71 -11.56 -45.78
C SER A 3 44.24 -11.80 -45.35
N LYS A 4 43.98 -11.61 -44.05
CA LYS A 4 42.71 -11.59 -43.31
C LYS A 4 41.72 -10.54 -43.82
N THR A 5 40.42 -10.72 -43.52
CA THR A 5 39.63 -9.75 -42.73
C THR A 5 38.48 -10.48 -42.03
N LEU A 6 38.47 -10.42 -40.69
CA LEU A 6 37.38 -10.82 -39.80
C LEU A 6 36.52 -9.59 -39.54
N PHE A 7 35.19 -9.71 -39.64
CA PHE A 7 34.28 -8.77 -38.97
C PHE A 7 33.65 -9.51 -37.79
N SER A 8 34.12 -9.18 -36.59
CA SER A 8 33.40 -9.47 -35.34
C SER A 8 32.22 -8.51 -35.28
N VAL A 9 31.01 -9.06 -35.12
CA VAL A 9 29.87 -8.28 -34.66
C VAL A 9 30.00 -8.19 -33.14
N GLU A 10 30.43 -7.04 -32.64
CA GLU A 10 30.37 -6.75 -31.21
C GLU A 10 28.90 -6.48 -30.82
N PRO A 11 28.39 -7.05 -29.71
CA PRO A 11 27.06 -6.71 -29.22
C PRO A 11 27.04 -5.27 -28.71
N ASP A 12 25.95 -4.58 -29.05
CA ASP A 12 25.60 -3.20 -28.69
C ASP A 12 25.56 -3.00 -27.15
N PRO A 13 26.23 -1.99 -26.56
CA PRO A 13 26.30 -1.82 -25.10
C PRO A 13 25.07 -1.14 -24.45
N GLU A 14 23.90 -1.11 -25.09
CA GLU A 14 22.68 -0.52 -24.52
C GLU A 14 21.65 -1.56 -24.07
N GLN A 15 22.00 -2.38 -23.08
CA GLN A 15 20.98 -3.15 -22.34
C GLN A 15 21.33 -3.31 -20.85
N ASP A 16 21.81 -2.24 -20.22
CA ASP A 16 22.06 -2.23 -18.78
C ASP A 16 20.89 -1.58 -18.02
N ASP A 17 20.17 -2.45 -17.31
CA ASP A 17 19.69 -2.26 -15.94
C ASP A 17 18.56 -1.25 -15.66
N TYR A 18 17.37 -1.53 -16.20
CA TYR A 18 16.12 -1.02 -15.62
C TYR A 18 15.36 -2.05 -14.76
N ASP A 19 15.91 -3.24 -14.57
CA ASP A 19 15.17 -4.37 -13.98
C ASP A 19 15.53 -4.66 -12.51
N THR A 20 16.55 -4.01 -11.93
CA THR A 20 16.95 -4.32 -10.54
C THR A 20 16.16 -3.57 -9.46
N LYS A 21 14.87 -3.26 -9.71
CA LYS A 21 13.95 -2.74 -8.67
C LYS A 21 12.60 -3.46 -8.57
N ALA A 22 12.37 -4.48 -9.37
CA ALA A 22 11.43 -5.55 -9.11
C ALA A 22 12.29 -6.69 -8.52
N ASP A 23 12.12 -7.22 -7.31
CA ASP A 23 11.01 -8.11 -7.00
C ASP A 23 11.11 -8.63 -5.55
N ILE A 24 11.39 -7.75 -4.57
CA ILE A 24 11.38 -8.19 -3.16
C ILE A 24 9.93 -8.42 -2.66
N GLY A 25 8.92 -7.92 -3.39
CA GLY A 25 7.50 -8.05 -3.03
C GLY A 25 6.62 -8.89 -3.97
N SER A 26 7.13 -9.44 -5.08
CA SER A 26 6.31 -10.16 -6.07
C SER A 26 6.03 -11.62 -5.71
N SER A 27 6.86 -12.22 -4.84
CA SER A 27 6.80 -13.64 -4.51
C SER A 27 5.60 -14.05 -3.65
N PHE A 28 4.90 -13.10 -3.02
CA PHE A 28 3.81 -13.38 -2.08
C PHE A 28 2.40 -13.22 -2.68
N TRP A 29 2.21 -12.37 -3.68
CA TRP A 29 0.88 -11.98 -4.19
C TRP A 29 0.61 -12.46 -5.62
N GLY A 30 1.59 -13.11 -6.25
CA GLY A 30 1.53 -13.63 -7.62
C GLY A 30 1.99 -12.62 -8.66
N ALA A 31 2.76 -13.07 -9.65
CA ALA A 31 3.35 -12.24 -10.71
C ALA A 31 2.32 -11.48 -11.60
N GLY A 32 1.02 -11.73 -11.44
CA GLY A 32 -0.07 -11.06 -12.15
C GLY A 32 -0.91 -10.10 -11.30
N ALA A 33 -0.53 -9.83 -10.05
CA ALA A 33 -1.31 -8.96 -9.18
C ALA A 33 -1.34 -7.52 -9.72
N LEU A 34 -2.54 -6.93 -9.83
CA LEU A 34 -2.69 -5.55 -10.31
C LEU A 34 -2.24 -4.58 -9.22
N ARG A 35 -1.04 -4.05 -9.43
CA ARG A 35 -0.35 -3.04 -8.62
C ARG A 35 -0.84 -1.63 -8.93
N ASP A 36 -0.69 -0.72 -7.98
CA ASP A 36 -1.20 0.66 -8.03
C ASP A 36 -2.67 0.78 -8.47
N ALA A 37 -3.48 -0.24 -8.18
CA ALA A 37 -4.86 -0.31 -8.59
C ALA A 37 -5.65 0.88 -8.02
N VAL A 38 -6.53 1.48 -8.83
CA VAL A 38 -7.43 2.52 -8.35
C VAL A 38 -8.36 1.92 -7.29
N PRO A 39 -8.38 2.44 -6.04
CA PRO A 39 -9.26 1.94 -5.01
C PRO A 39 -10.71 2.25 -5.41
N TRP A 40 -11.52 1.20 -5.49
CA TRP A 40 -12.91 1.27 -5.94
C TRP A 40 -13.83 0.51 -4.98
N PRO A 41 -15.02 1.05 -4.66
CA PRO A 41 -15.95 0.40 -3.75
C PRO A 41 -16.30 -1.03 -4.19
N GLY A 42 -16.34 -1.95 -3.22
CA GLY A 42 -16.60 -3.37 -3.43
C GLY A 42 -15.40 -4.21 -3.87
N SER A 43 -14.27 -3.58 -4.23
CA SER A 43 -13.03 -4.32 -4.53
C SER A 43 -12.23 -4.60 -3.26
N THR A 44 -11.47 -5.69 -3.28
CA THR A 44 -10.57 -6.09 -2.18
C THR A 44 -9.13 -5.81 -2.56
N TYR A 45 -8.37 -5.32 -1.58
CA TYR A 45 -6.98 -4.93 -1.76
C TYR A 45 -6.11 -5.41 -0.63
N ILE A 46 -4.84 -5.57 -0.94
CA ILE A 46 -3.75 -5.52 0.03
C ILE A 46 -3.15 -4.12 -0.10
N ILE A 47 -2.96 -3.45 1.04
CA ILE A 47 -2.46 -2.08 1.09
C ILE A 47 -1.03 -2.14 1.60
N VAL A 48 -0.08 -1.76 0.76
CA VAL A 48 1.36 -2.00 0.97
C VAL A 48 2.12 -0.69 1.00
N ASP A 49 3.10 -0.54 1.90
CA ASP A 49 4.00 0.60 1.84
C ASP A 49 4.93 0.48 0.64
N ARG A 50 4.94 1.48 -0.25
CA ARG A 50 5.68 1.42 -1.51
C ARG A 50 7.20 1.33 -1.33
N ALA A 51 7.72 1.80 -0.20
CA ALA A 51 9.16 1.90 0.03
C ALA A 51 9.80 0.59 0.49
N GLN A 52 9.10 -0.18 1.32
CA GLN A 52 9.61 -1.37 2.00
C GLN A 52 8.78 -2.63 1.72
N GLY A 53 7.63 -2.49 1.05
CA GLY A 53 6.82 -3.64 0.60
C GLY A 53 6.05 -4.32 1.73
N ARG A 54 5.82 -3.66 2.86
CA ARG A 54 5.12 -4.24 4.02
C ARG A 54 3.64 -3.89 3.98
N ALA A 55 2.80 -4.87 4.26
CA ALA A 55 1.35 -4.70 4.17
C ALA A 55 0.73 -4.31 5.50
N ILE A 56 -0.31 -3.48 5.43
CA ILE A 56 -1.17 -3.21 6.58
C ILE A 56 -1.95 -4.47 6.92
N THR A 57 -1.67 -5.02 8.10
CA THR A 57 -2.16 -6.33 8.53
C THR A 57 -2.90 -6.21 9.85
N MET A 58 -4.04 -6.87 9.95
CA MET A 58 -4.76 -7.05 11.21
C MET A 58 -4.22 -8.28 11.94
N ILE A 59 -3.70 -8.08 13.15
CA ILE A 59 -3.22 -9.13 14.07
C ILE A 59 -3.86 -8.88 15.43
N ASP A 60 -4.61 -9.85 15.95
CA ASP A 60 -5.25 -9.78 17.28
C ASP A 60 -6.02 -8.47 17.54
N GLY A 61 -6.74 -7.97 16.52
CA GLY A 61 -7.53 -6.74 16.61
C GLY A 61 -6.70 -5.45 16.60
N ARG A 62 -5.43 -5.52 16.20
CA ARG A 62 -4.53 -4.37 16.04
C ARG A 62 -3.99 -4.32 14.62
N LEU A 63 -3.67 -3.11 14.16
CA LEU A 63 -2.98 -2.89 12.88
C LEU A 63 -1.48 -2.92 13.09
N SER A 64 -0.77 -3.63 12.21
CA SER A 64 0.70 -3.69 12.14
C SER A 64 1.15 -3.71 10.68
N LEU A 65 2.41 -3.35 10.44
CA LEU A 65 3.08 -3.42 9.14
C LEU A 65 3.93 -4.68 9.07
N GLU A 66 3.54 -5.62 8.22
CA GLU A 66 4.19 -6.93 8.12
C GLU A 66 4.70 -7.23 6.72
N SER A 67 5.91 -7.77 6.62
CA SER A 67 6.47 -8.26 5.35
C SER A 67 5.83 -9.58 4.91
N ASP A 68 5.51 -10.46 5.86
CA ASP A 68 4.83 -11.74 5.62
C ASP A 68 3.40 -11.69 6.15
N ALA A 69 2.61 -10.81 5.53
CA ALA A 69 1.29 -10.44 6.00
C ALA A 69 0.29 -11.61 6.00
N CYS A 70 0.42 -12.53 5.03
CA CYS A 70 -0.44 -13.71 4.93
C CYS A 70 -0.13 -14.80 5.96
N ALA A 71 1.13 -14.92 6.41
CA ALA A 71 1.46 -15.84 7.50
C ALA A 71 1.10 -15.26 8.88
N THR A 72 1.13 -13.93 9.01
CA THR A 72 1.06 -13.26 10.31
C THR A 72 -0.36 -12.82 10.71
N GLY A 73 -1.23 -12.53 9.74
CA GLY A 73 -2.58 -12.09 10.04
C GLY A 73 -3.48 -11.89 8.81
N SER A 74 -4.46 -11.00 8.94
CA SER A 74 -5.41 -10.70 7.85
C SER A 74 -5.08 -9.36 7.20
N CYS A 75 -4.61 -9.39 5.96
CA CYS A 75 -4.19 -8.21 5.18
C CYS A 75 -5.15 -7.82 4.04
N HIS A 76 -6.32 -8.47 3.96
CA HIS A 76 -7.32 -8.22 2.94
C HIS A 76 -8.31 -7.15 3.40
N TRP A 77 -8.41 -6.08 2.63
CA TRP A 77 -9.22 -4.90 2.92
C TRP A 77 -10.21 -4.64 1.78
N VAL A 78 -11.50 -4.76 2.06
CA VAL A 78 -12.55 -4.35 1.14
C VAL A 78 -12.69 -2.83 1.21
N CYS A 79 -12.61 -2.17 0.06
CA CYS A 79 -12.93 -0.76 -0.06
C CYS A 79 -14.46 -0.60 -0.01
N ILE A 80 -14.95 0.22 0.91
CA ILE A 80 -16.37 0.52 1.12
C ILE A 80 -16.56 2.02 0.91
N GLU A 81 -17.65 2.43 0.26
CA GLU A 81 -18.04 3.83 0.16
C GLU A 81 -19.23 4.13 1.06
N ASN A 82 -19.15 5.26 1.77
CA ASN A 82 -20.26 5.82 2.51
C ASN A 82 -20.22 7.35 2.39
N LYS A 83 -21.29 7.94 1.84
CA LYS A 83 -21.40 9.41 1.66
C LYS A 83 -20.22 10.03 0.90
N GLY A 84 -19.68 9.35 -0.10
CA GLY A 84 -18.52 9.81 -0.89
C GLY A 84 -17.16 9.58 -0.23
N TRP A 85 -17.12 9.01 0.99
CA TRP A 85 -15.88 8.68 1.69
C TRP A 85 -15.57 7.20 1.56
N PHE A 86 -14.29 6.88 1.43
CA PHE A 86 -13.85 5.49 1.48
C PHE A 86 -13.66 5.00 2.91
N GLY A 87 -13.71 3.69 3.07
CA GLY A 87 -13.37 2.97 4.29
C GLY A 87 -12.79 1.62 3.91
N PHE A 88 -11.90 1.12 4.74
CA PHE A 88 -11.22 -0.15 4.48
C PHE A 88 -11.62 -1.15 5.55
N ARG A 89 -12.43 -2.13 5.16
CA ARG A 89 -12.94 -3.17 6.05
C ARG A 89 -12.12 -4.44 5.91
N ASN A 90 -11.56 -4.92 7.00
CA ASN A 90 -10.86 -6.20 7.03
C ASN A 90 -11.85 -7.35 6.73
N THR A 91 -11.50 -8.24 5.79
CA THR A 91 -12.41 -9.33 5.38
C THR A 91 -12.64 -10.37 6.47
N ALA A 92 -11.58 -10.73 7.21
CA ALA A 92 -11.65 -11.77 8.24
C ALA A 92 -12.41 -11.32 9.50
N SER A 93 -12.10 -10.13 10.02
CA SER A 93 -12.69 -9.62 11.27
C SER A 93 -13.94 -8.77 11.06
N GLY A 94 -14.18 -8.31 9.83
CA GLY A 94 -15.24 -7.36 9.49
C GLY A 94 -15.06 -5.96 10.07
N LYS A 95 -13.92 -5.65 10.70
CA LYS A 95 -13.62 -4.35 11.33
C LYS A 95 -13.08 -3.36 10.32
N TYR A 96 -13.36 -2.07 10.54
CA TYR A 96 -12.85 -0.99 9.72
C TYR A 96 -11.52 -0.44 10.26
N MET A 97 -10.64 0.00 9.36
CA MET A 97 -9.58 0.96 9.71
C MET A 97 -10.22 2.27 10.14
N GLY A 98 -9.65 2.92 11.16
CA GLY A 98 -10.07 4.23 11.61
C GLY A 98 -9.03 4.90 12.49
N HIS A 99 -9.31 6.10 12.97
CA HIS A 99 -8.42 6.88 13.83
C HIS A 99 -9.05 7.21 15.18
N ASP A 100 -8.24 7.49 16.22
CA ASP A 100 -8.69 7.52 17.64
C ASP A 100 -9.00 8.94 18.14
N GLY A 101 -9.08 9.88 17.21
CA GLY A 101 -9.10 11.31 17.52
C GLY A 101 -7.76 11.85 18.08
N ARG A 102 -6.77 10.99 18.38
CA ARG A 102 -5.44 11.33 18.89
C ARG A 102 -4.33 11.05 17.88
N LYS A 103 -4.67 11.11 16.59
CA LYS A 103 -3.76 10.92 15.44
C LYS A 103 -3.15 9.51 15.32
N ASN A 104 -3.69 8.49 16.01
CA ASN A 104 -3.32 7.09 15.80
C ASN A 104 -4.35 6.40 14.90
N ILE A 105 -3.89 5.47 14.06
CA ILE A 105 -4.73 4.62 13.24
C ILE A 105 -4.83 3.23 13.88
N TYR A 106 -6.05 2.71 14.03
CA TYR A 106 -6.33 1.40 14.61
C TYR A 106 -7.54 0.77 13.92
N ALA A 107 -7.81 -0.50 14.19
CA ALA A 107 -8.96 -1.19 13.63
C ALA A 107 -9.74 -1.95 14.69
N VAL A 108 -10.77 -1.30 15.27
CA VAL A 108 -11.62 -1.93 16.31
C VAL A 108 -13.12 -1.59 16.11
N LYS A 109 -13.47 -0.80 15.09
CA LYS A 109 -14.83 -0.28 14.96
C LYS A 109 -15.69 -1.13 14.03
N ASN A 110 -16.96 -1.27 14.40
CA ASN A 110 -17.99 -2.01 13.66
C ASN A 110 -18.76 -1.12 12.68
N HIS A 111 -18.41 0.16 12.58
CA HIS A 111 -19.13 1.15 11.79
C HIS A 111 -18.16 1.90 10.87
N HIS A 112 -18.70 2.41 9.77
CA HIS A 112 -18.01 3.30 8.84
C HIS A 112 -18.58 4.72 9.02
N GLN A 113 -18.11 5.40 10.05
CA GLN A 113 -18.48 6.77 10.41
C GLN A 113 -17.29 7.69 10.13
N ALA A 114 -17.41 8.97 10.49
CA ALA A 114 -16.39 10.00 10.23
C ALA A 114 -14.97 9.61 10.65
N TRP A 115 -14.81 8.75 11.66
CA TRP A 115 -13.50 8.34 12.17
C TRP A 115 -12.86 7.19 11.38
N GLU A 116 -13.61 6.63 10.43
CA GLU A 116 -13.20 5.57 9.51
C GLU A 116 -13.19 6.05 8.04
N PHE A 117 -13.35 7.35 7.83
CA PHE A 117 -13.40 7.96 6.51
C PHE A 117 -12.01 8.25 5.98
N PHE A 118 -11.74 7.73 4.78
CA PHE A 118 -10.50 7.94 4.06
C PHE A 118 -10.75 8.57 2.69
N VAL A 119 -9.73 9.27 2.22
CA VAL A 119 -9.53 9.66 0.83
C VAL A 119 -8.23 9.04 0.36
N ALA A 120 -8.26 8.36 -0.79
CA ALA A 120 -7.06 7.95 -1.49
C ALA A 120 -6.70 9.03 -2.52
N ARG A 121 -5.61 9.75 -2.31
CA ARG A 121 -5.11 10.77 -3.23
C ARG A 121 -3.97 10.18 -4.07
N PRO A 122 -4.09 10.11 -5.40
CA PRO A 122 -3.01 9.58 -6.24
C PRO A 122 -1.77 10.49 -6.17
N CYS A 123 -0.60 9.86 -6.21
CA CYS A 123 0.69 10.54 -6.33
C CYS A 123 1.15 10.55 -7.80
N PRO A 124 1.84 11.61 -8.27
CA PRO A 124 2.37 11.67 -9.64
C PRO A 124 3.28 10.49 -10.02
N ASP A 125 4.07 10.00 -9.06
CA ASP A 125 5.03 8.90 -9.26
C ASP A 125 4.43 7.51 -8.98
N GLY A 126 3.10 7.42 -8.91
CA GLY A 126 2.35 6.22 -8.60
C GLY A 126 2.11 6.02 -7.09
N GLY A 127 1.21 5.09 -6.79
CA GLY A 127 0.68 4.91 -5.44
C GLY A 127 -0.22 6.06 -4.98
N TYR A 128 -0.55 6.04 -3.69
CA TYR A 128 -1.56 6.90 -3.09
C TYR A 128 -1.16 7.36 -1.70
N LEU A 129 -1.49 8.60 -1.36
CA LEU A 129 -1.62 9.01 0.03
C LEU A 129 -3.00 8.62 0.54
N LEU A 130 -3.05 7.99 1.71
CA LEU A 130 -4.29 7.80 2.45
C LEU A 130 -4.46 8.95 3.43
N LEU A 131 -5.54 9.70 3.30
CA LEU A 131 -5.87 10.83 4.16
C LEU A 131 -7.13 10.54 4.95
N THR A 132 -7.18 10.99 6.21
CA THR A 132 -8.37 10.93 7.06
C THR A 132 -8.66 12.31 7.63
N THR A 133 -9.93 12.58 7.94
CA THR A 133 -10.32 13.82 8.59
C THR A 133 -9.87 13.85 10.05
N HIS A 134 -9.34 14.98 10.50
CA HIS A 134 -9.17 15.30 11.91
C HIS A 134 -9.65 16.73 12.11
N TYR A 135 -10.86 16.88 12.66
CA TYR A 135 -11.60 18.14 12.62
C TYR A 135 -11.72 18.68 11.18
N ASP A 136 -11.21 19.88 10.91
CA ASP A 136 -11.21 20.57 9.63
C ASP A 136 -9.97 20.24 8.76
N LEU A 137 -9.07 19.38 9.24
CA LEU A 137 -7.85 19.00 8.53
C LEU A 137 -7.97 17.63 7.87
N LEU A 138 -7.28 17.46 6.73
CA LEU A 138 -6.98 16.15 6.15
C LEU A 138 -5.56 15.75 6.52
N LEU A 139 -5.45 14.79 7.44
CA LEU A 139 -4.16 14.25 7.87
C LEU A 139 -3.78 13.05 7.02
N LYS A 140 -2.50 12.95 6.67
CA LYS A 140 -1.93 11.86 5.88
C LYS A 140 -1.52 10.72 6.80
N MET A 141 -1.87 9.51 6.43
CA MET A 141 -1.44 8.30 7.09
C MET A 141 0.05 8.05 6.83
N ARG A 142 0.77 7.70 7.89
CA ARG A 142 2.20 7.47 7.91
C ARG A 142 2.52 6.27 8.80
N ILE A 143 3.59 5.56 8.47
CA ILE A 143 4.23 4.63 9.39
C ILE A 143 4.82 5.43 10.56
N GLY A 144 4.57 4.97 11.79
CA GLY A 144 5.10 5.58 13.00
C GLY A 144 6.60 5.39 13.16
N ASP A 145 7.18 6.10 14.12
CA ASP A 145 8.63 6.10 14.33
C ASP A 145 9.16 4.74 14.86
N ASP A 146 8.28 3.90 15.40
CA ASP A 146 8.57 2.50 15.74
C ASP A 146 8.67 1.58 14.51
N GLY A 147 8.38 2.12 13.32
CA GLY A 147 8.40 1.41 12.05
C GLY A 147 7.24 0.42 11.87
N ARG A 148 6.33 0.26 12.84
CA ARG A 148 5.27 -0.77 12.80
C ARG A 148 3.87 -0.18 12.91
N SER A 149 3.70 0.85 13.73
CA SER A 149 2.43 1.51 13.96
C SER A 149 2.01 2.37 12.78
N LEU A 150 0.71 2.68 12.71
CA LEU A 150 0.14 3.63 11.78
C LEU A 150 -0.33 4.88 12.53
N VAL A 151 0.09 6.04 12.05
CA VAL A 151 -0.25 7.34 12.62
C VAL A 151 -0.69 8.30 11.54
N THR A 152 -1.25 9.45 11.92
CA THR A 152 -1.61 10.53 11.00
C THR A 152 -0.79 11.78 11.29
N ARG A 153 -0.39 12.50 10.25
CA ARG A 153 0.35 13.77 10.33
C ARG A 153 -0.15 14.76 9.28
N GLU A 154 0.00 16.05 9.54
CA GLU A 154 -0.35 17.11 8.58
C GLU A 154 0.65 17.13 7.41
N GLU A 155 1.93 16.98 7.74
CA GLU A 155 3.04 16.92 6.80
C GLU A 155 3.63 15.52 6.67
N GLY A 156 4.33 15.28 5.56
CA GLY A 156 4.81 13.96 5.19
C GLY A 156 3.68 12.99 4.87
N GLY A 157 3.98 11.70 4.80
CA GLY A 157 3.01 10.65 4.51
C GLY A 157 3.71 9.43 3.96
N THR A 158 3.10 8.27 4.16
CA THR A 158 3.56 7.04 3.48
C THR A 158 2.82 6.94 2.15
N VAL A 159 3.56 6.67 1.08
CA VAL A 159 2.96 6.32 -0.22
C VAL A 159 2.56 4.85 -0.15
N TRP A 160 1.27 4.61 -0.32
CA TRP A 160 0.67 3.29 -0.29
C TRP A 160 0.41 2.80 -1.70
N GLU A 161 0.60 1.52 -1.90
CA GLU A 161 0.21 0.80 -3.09
C GLU A 161 -1.03 -0.05 -2.79
N PHE A 162 -1.99 -0.04 -3.71
CA PHE A 162 -3.14 -0.93 -3.68
C PHE A 162 -2.88 -2.08 -4.64
N ILE A 163 -2.74 -3.29 -4.07
CA ILE A 163 -2.64 -4.52 -4.83
C ILE A 163 -4.03 -5.15 -4.84
N LYS A 164 -4.69 -5.19 -6.00
CA LYS A 164 -6.02 -5.78 -6.12
C LYS A 164 -5.94 -7.31 -6.11
N VAL A 165 -6.82 -7.93 -5.31
CA VAL A 165 -6.98 -9.40 -5.19
C VAL A 165 -8.14 -9.89 -6.03
#